data_AF-A0A2K3JPK7-F1
#
_entry.id   AF-A0A2K3JPK7-F1
#
_cell.length_a   1.000
_cell.length_b   1.000
_cell.length_c   1.000
_cell.angle_alpha   90.00
_cell.angle_beta   90.00
_cell.angle_gamma   90.00
#
_symmetry.space_group_name_H-M   'P 1'
#
loop_
_entity.id
_entity.type
_entity.pdbx_description
1 polymer ?
#
loop_
_entity_poly.entity_id
_entity_poly.type
_entity_poly.pdbx_seq_one_letter_code
_entity_poly.pdbx_strand_id
1 'polypeptide(L)' 'RICHEEEFESFKSLEAPCACSGTVKFAHRDCIQTWCNEKGNTTCEICLQVMKLEFLVC' A
#
# COMPACT_ATOMS: atom_id res chain seq x y z
N ARG A 1 0.87 -0.97 -9.01
CA ARG A 1 0.70 -2.08 -8.02
C ARG A 1 1.86 -1.96 -7.02
N ILE A 2 1.56 -1.88 -5.72
CA ILE A 2 2.55 -1.50 -4.67
C ILE A 2 3.46 -2.67 -4.26
N CYS A 3 2.94 -3.90 -4.24
CA CYS A 3 3.72 -5.11 -3.95
C CYS A 3 3.62 -6.09 -5.13
N HIS A 4 4.75 -6.72 -5.49
CA HIS A 4 4.86 -7.70 -6.58
C HIS A 4 5.20 -9.11 -6.09
N GLU A 5 5.35 -9.31 -4.77
CA GLU A 5 5.59 -10.61 -4.16
C GLU A 5 4.28 -11.37 -3.97
N GLU A 6 4.29 -12.67 -4.31
CA GLU A 6 3.19 -13.59 -4.02
C GLU A 6 3.11 -13.81 -2.51
N GLU A 7 1.89 -13.98 -1.99
CA GLU A 7 1.44 -13.99 -0.57
C GLU A 7 2.18 -14.97 0.39
N PHE A 8 3.30 -15.55 -0.02
CA PHE A 8 4.08 -16.56 0.70
C PHE A 8 4.81 -16.03 1.94
N GLU A 9 5.04 -14.72 2.05
CA GLU A 9 5.47 -14.03 3.27
C GLU A 9 4.26 -13.82 4.22
N SER A 10 3.59 -14.92 4.55
CA SER A 10 2.33 -15.04 5.30
C SER A 10 2.30 -14.43 6.72
N PHE A 11 3.38 -13.80 7.16
CA PHE A 11 3.48 -13.14 8.48
C PHE A 11 3.42 -11.61 8.41
N LYS A 12 3.45 -11.00 7.22
CA LYS A 12 3.35 -9.53 7.08
C LYS A 12 1.90 -9.10 6.92
N SER A 13 1.46 -8.15 7.75
CA SER A 13 0.10 -7.60 7.71
C SER A 13 -0.18 -6.95 6.35
N LEU A 14 -1.11 -7.54 5.60
CA LEU A 14 -1.70 -6.94 4.42
C LEU A 14 -2.69 -5.85 4.85
N GLU A 15 -2.55 -4.66 4.27
CA GLU A 15 -3.43 -3.54 4.52
C GLU A 15 -4.09 -3.08 3.22
N ALA A 16 -5.26 -2.44 3.36
CA ALA A 16 -5.98 -1.83 2.26
C ALA A 16 -5.87 -0.31 2.35
N PRO A 17 -4.73 0.30 1.94
CA PRO A 17 -4.49 1.74 2.06
C PRO A 17 -5.52 2.59 1.35
N CYS A 18 -6.16 2.09 0.29
CA CYS A 18 -6.94 2.89 -0.62
C CYS A 18 -8.25 2.20 -1.03
N ALA A 19 -9.11 2.94 -1.72
CA ALA A 19 -10.42 2.46 -2.17
C ALA A 19 -10.38 1.61 -3.46
N CYS A 20 -9.21 1.14 -3.89
CA CYS A 20 -9.10 0.26 -5.04
C CYS A 20 -9.88 -1.04 -4.82
N SER A 21 -10.25 -1.70 -5.93
CA SER A 21 -11.00 -2.96 -5.92
C SER A 21 -10.12 -4.17 -6.24
N GLY A 22 -10.51 -5.34 -5.77
CA GLY A 22 -9.79 -6.59 -6.03
C GLY A 22 -8.46 -6.69 -5.27
N THR A 23 -7.52 -7.47 -5.80
CA THR A 23 -6.23 -7.75 -5.15
C THR A 23 -5.27 -6.57 -5.15
N VAL A 24 -5.47 -5.58 -6.03
CA VAL A 24 -4.59 -4.40 -6.13
C VAL A 24 -4.72 -3.47 -4.92
N LYS A 25 -5.81 -3.59 -4.16
CA LYS A 25 -6.05 -2.78 -2.97
C LYS A 25 -5.21 -3.25 -1.78
N PHE A 26 -4.78 -4.51 -1.78
CA PHE A 26 -4.01 -5.10 -0.68
C PHE A 26 -2.52 -4.98 -0.97
N ALA A 27 -1.78 -4.50 0.01
CA ALA A 27 -0.32 -4.46 -0.02
C ALA A 27 0.23 -4.65 1.40
N HIS A 28 1.43 -5.19 1.51
CA HIS A 28 2.11 -5.27 2.80
C HIS A 28 2.38 -3.86 3.33
N ARG A 29 2.20 -3.66 4.64
CA ARG A 29 2.51 -2.40 5.32
C ARG A 29 3.88 -1.84 4.93
N ASP A 30 4.91 -2.68 4.93
CA ASP A 30 6.27 -2.31 4.53
C ASP A 30 6.35 -1.80 3.08
N CYS A 31 5.66 -2.46 2.14
CA CYS A 31 5.64 -2.04 0.74
C CYS A 31 4.96 -0.68 0.58
N ILE A 32 3.90 -0.42 1.34
CA ILE A 32 3.21 0.88 1.29
C ILE A 32 4.11 1.98 1.87
N GLN A 33 4.82 1.71 2.97
CA GLN A 33 5.77 2.64 3.57
C GLN A 33 6.94 2.97 2.63
N THR A 34 7.57 1.95 2.03
CA THR A 34 8.63 2.16 1.03
C THR A 34 8.11 2.94 -0.17
N TRP A 35 6.92 2.60 -0.67
CA TRP A 35 6.31 3.32 -1.79
C TRP A 35 6.08 4.80 -1.46
N CYS A 36 5.59 5.13 -0.25
CA CYS A 36 5.42 6.53 0.17
C CYS A 36 6.76 7.25 0.30
N ASN A 37 7.79 6.61 0.85
CA ASN A 37 9.13 7.18 0.95
C ASN A 37 9.74 7.46 -0.44
N GLU A 38 9.56 6.56 -1.40
CA GLU A 38 10.09 6.69 -2.76
C GLU A 38 9.32 7.71 -3.60
N LYS A 39 7.99 7.77 -3.45
CA LYS A 39 7.14 8.69 -4.20
C LYS A 39 7.02 10.07 -3.55
N GLY A 40 7.29 10.17 -2.26
CA GLY A 40 7.09 11.39 -1.46
C GLY A 40 5.62 11.82 -1.37
N ASN A 41 4.68 10.88 -1.54
CA ASN A 41 3.26 11.17 -1.39
C ASN A 41 2.49 9.96 -0.86
N THR A 42 1.28 10.22 -0.37
CA THR A 42 0.32 9.24 0.15
C THR A 42 -0.90 9.09 -0.74
N THR A 43 -0.83 9.45 -2.02
CA THR A 43 -1.99 9.42 -2.93
C THR A 43 -1.91 8.22 -3.84
N CYS A 44 -2.88 7.31 -3.76
CA CYS A 44 -2.92 6.16 -4.65
C CYS A 44 -3.01 6.60 -6.12
N GLU A 45 -2.08 6.16 -6.96
CA GLU A 45 -2.05 6.51 -8.40
C GLU A 45 -3.20 5.90 -9.23
N ILE A 46 -3.90 4.90 -8.69
CA ILE A 46 -4.95 4.16 -9.40
C ILE A 46 -6.32 4.79 -9.14
N CYS A 47 -6.68 4.97 -7.86
CA CYS A 47 -7.97 5.54 -7.47
C CYS A 47 -7.90 7.04 -7.13
N LEU A 48 -6.69 7.63 -7.14
CA LEU A 48 -6.42 9.04 -6.83
C LEU A 48 -6.94 9.48 -5.45
N GLN A 49 -7.12 8.51 -4.53
CA GLN A 49 -7.51 8.76 -3.15
C GLN A 49 -6.29 8.76 -2.23
N VAL A 50 -6.35 9.59 -1.19
CA VAL A 50 -5.36 9.58 -0.11
C VAL A 50 -5.42 8.23 0.60
N MET A 51 -4.25 7.63 0.79
CA MET A 51 -4.09 6.39 1.52
C MET A 51 -4.41 6.61 3.00
N LYS A 52 -5.27 5.79 3.58
CA LYS A 52 -5.70 5.90 4.99
C LYS A 52 -4.91 4.91 5.84
N LEU A 53 -3.77 5.35 6.35
CA LEU A 53 -2.93 4.55 7.24
C LEU A 53 -2.47 5.41 8.42
N GLU A 54 -2.84 5.01 9.64
CA GLU A 54 -2.56 5.79 10.86
C GLU A 54 -1.07 5.83 11.25
N PHE A 55 -0.24 5.01 10.61
CA PHE A 55 1.18 4.86 10.94
C PHE A 55 2.12 5.14 9.78
N LEU A 56 1.64 5.76 8.71
CA LEU A 56 2.46 6.01 7.53
C LEU A 56 3.17 7.37 7.66
N VAL A 57 4.50 7.33 7.65
CA VAL A 57 5.34 8.52 7.56
C VAL A 57 5.58 8.80 6.08
N CYS A 58 5.49 10.05 5.63
CA CYS A 58 5.77 10.42 4.25
C CYS A 58 7.16 11.01 4.11
#